data_AF-A0A9E3CDX0-F1
#
_entry.id   AF-A0A9E3CDX0-F1
#
_cell.length_a   1.000
_cell.length_b   1.000
_cell.length_c   1.000
_cell.angle_alpha   90.00
_cell.angle_beta   90.00
_cell.angle_gamma   90.00
#
_symmetry.space_group_name_H-M   'P 1'
#
loop_
_entity.id
_entity.type
_entity.pdbx_description
1 polymer ?
#
loop_
_entity_poly.entity_id
_entity_poly.type
_entity_poly.pdbx_seq_one_letter_code
_entity_poly.pdbx_strand_id
1 'polypeptide(L)'
;MQSAADIGAGWGAGFARGGASVSGASPAAFGLACACVLVAAAALAGCAPLWLSVATVFAFAGPHNWAELRFFITRLPVRLGRSRGFFALAAAGVVGLTGAYAALALGAGAGVWGEGGWYAATALWNSAAVAWVVGLVAVRGRTMARGGGWVWALPAGCALVGLSWLAPYGFALALVYGHPLVALWFLDRQLRLTRRGWSKAYRVCLALLPLALALLWWRLAGSAPLAEDGGVALRIVRHAGAGIVPNVSTHLLVSTHVFLETLHYGVWLVGVPLAAGVGLAPWRAATVPLVRHRRGWPRTIRALLAAGGLLVLLLWLCFAADYETTRDLYFTFAMAHVLAEVPFLLRTL
;
A
#
# COMPACT_ATOMS: atom_id res chain seq x y z
N MET A 1 -17.17 -22.41 -28.32
CA MET A 1 -15.84 -22.77 -27.79
C MET A 1 -15.00 -21.50 -27.67
N GLN A 2 -14.75 -21.03 -26.45
CA GLN A 2 -13.92 -19.83 -26.19
C GLN A 2 -12.44 -20.22 -26.23
N SER A 3 -11.68 -19.55 -27.10
CA SER A 3 -10.23 -19.72 -27.23
C SER A 3 -9.53 -19.50 -25.89
N ALA A 4 -8.59 -20.40 -25.57
CA ALA A 4 -7.71 -20.33 -24.40
C ALA A 4 -6.87 -19.03 -24.31
N ALA A 5 -6.89 -18.19 -25.35
CA ALA A 5 -6.20 -16.89 -25.39
C ALA A 5 -6.75 -15.86 -24.38
N ASP A 6 -8.02 -15.95 -23.96
CA ASP A 6 -8.61 -14.98 -23.01
C ASP A 6 -8.30 -15.28 -21.53
N ILE A 7 -7.85 -16.49 -21.22
CA ILE A 7 -7.57 -16.93 -19.83
C ILE A 7 -6.12 -16.60 -19.44
N GLY A 8 -5.25 -16.46 -20.44
CA GLY A 8 -3.83 -16.12 -20.32
C GLY A 8 -3.48 -14.70 -20.74
N ALA A 9 -4.44 -13.75 -20.77
CA ALA A 9 -4.15 -12.34 -20.97
C ALA A 9 -3.35 -11.81 -19.76
N GLY A 10 -2.06 -12.11 -19.79
CA GLY A 10 -1.08 -11.73 -18.80
C GLY A 10 -0.99 -10.21 -18.69
N TRP A 11 -0.35 -9.80 -17.62
CA TRP A 11 -0.11 -8.44 -17.12
C TRP A 11 0.41 -7.38 -18.11
N GLY A 12 0.50 -7.67 -19.42
CA GLY A 12 1.07 -6.79 -20.44
C GLY A 12 0.28 -6.58 -21.75
N ALA A 13 -0.82 -7.31 -22.02
CA ALA A 13 -1.44 -7.26 -23.36
C ALA A 13 -2.08 -5.89 -23.71
N GLY A 14 -2.48 -5.09 -22.71
CA GLY A 14 -3.18 -3.82 -22.93
C GLY A 14 -2.28 -2.57 -23.05
N PHE A 15 -1.02 -2.63 -22.59
CA PHE A 15 -0.17 -1.43 -22.49
C PHE A 15 0.87 -1.31 -23.62
N ALA A 16 1.10 -2.36 -24.41
CA ALA A 16 2.25 -2.43 -25.31
C ALA A 16 2.10 -1.72 -26.68
N ARG A 17 0.95 -1.11 -27.03
CA ARG A 17 0.71 -0.65 -28.43
C ARG A 17 0.50 0.85 -28.66
N GLY A 18 0.71 1.71 -27.66
CA GLY A 18 0.56 3.16 -27.82
C GLY A 18 1.90 3.89 -27.72
N GLY A 19 2.74 3.77 -28.75
CA GLY A 19 4.07 4.37 -28.81
C GLY A 19 4.04 5.90 -28.91
N ALA A 20 4.07 6.58 -27.76
CA ALA A 20 4.74 7.87 -27.68
C ALA A 20 6.15 7.61 -27.14
N SER A 21 7.16 7.90 -27.93
CA SER A 21 8.56 7.87 -27.52
C SER A 21 8.79 8.97 -26.48
N VAL A 22 8.47 8.70 -25.21
CA VAL A 22 8.98 9.51 -24.12
C VAL A 22 10.50 9.44 -24.23
N SER A 23 11.14 10.59 -24.46
CA SER A 23 12.61 10.75 -24.52
C SER A 23 13.24 9.90 -23.43
N GLY A 24 13.96 8.86 -23.84
CA GLY A 24 14.31 7.74 -22.98
C GLY A 24 15.31 8.13 -21.92
N ALA A 25 14.85 8.54 -20.74
CA ALA A 25 15.73 8.69 -19.59
C ALA A 25 16.53 7.40 -19.41
N SER A 26 17.85 7.54 -19.35
CA SER A 26 18.75 6.39 -19.28
C SER A 26 18.50 5.62 -17.97
N PRO A 27 18.71 4.29 -17.94
CA PRO A 27 18.64 3.52 -16.71
C PRO A 27 19.51 4.10 -15.59
N ALA A 28 20.66 4.69 -15.94
CA ALA A 28 21.55 5.36 -14.99
C ALA A 28 20.92 6.61 -14.37
N ALA A 29 20.30 7.48 -15.17
CA ALA A 29 19.61 8.66 -14.66
C ALA A 29 18.44 8.28 -13.74
N PHE A 30 17.66 7.25 -14.10
CA PHE A 30 16.60 6.71 -13.26
C PHE A 30 17.15 6.15 -11.93
N GLY A 31 18.21 5.34 -11.99
CA GLY A 31 18.86 4.79 -10.80
C GLY A 31 19.42 5.88 -9.88
N LEU A 32 20.10 6.88 -10.44
CA LEU A 32 20.60 8.02 -9.68
C LEU A 32 19.46 8.76 -8.99
N ALA A 33 18.36 9.03 -9.69
CA ALA A 33 17.19 9.68 -9.09
C ALA A 33 16.60 8.86 -7.93
N CYS A 34 16.45 7.54 -8.10
CA CYS A 34 15.99 6.65 -7.02
C CYS A 34 16.93 6.68 -5.81
N ALA A 35 18.25 6.63 -6.03
CA ALA A 35 19.24 6.70 -4.96
C ALA A 35 19.20 8.05 -4.23
N CYS A 36 19.10 9.17 -4.96
CA CYS A 36 18.96 10.50 -4.38
C CYS A 36 17.70 10.62 -3.52
N VAL A 37 16.55 10.15 -4.01
CA VAL A 37 15.28 10.15 -3.23
C VAL A 37 15.43 9.30 -1.98
N LEU A 38 16.04 8.11 -2.07
CA LEU A 38 16.25 7.24 -0.92
C LEU A 38 17.13 7.90 0.15
N VAL A 39 18.27 8.46 -0.25
CA VAL A 39 19.19 9.14 0.67
C VAL A 39 18.55 10.38 1.29
N ALA A 40 17.85 11.20 0.49
CA ALA A 40 17.16 12.39 0.97
C ALA A 40 16.03 12.02 1.95
N ALA A 41 15.23 11.00 1.64
CA ALA A 41 14.17 10.53 2.53
C ALA A 41 14.74 10.02 3.85
N ALA A 42 15.83 9.26 3.83
CA ALA A 42 16.49 8.78 5.05
C ALA A 42 17.06 9.94 5.88
N ALA A 43 17.75 10.89 5.24
CA ALA A 43 18.31 12.05 5.93
C ALA A 43 17.21 12.92 6.59
N LEU A 44 16.15 13.25 5.83
CA LEU A 44 15.02 14.03 6.35
C LEU A 44 14.28 13.29 7.46
N ALA A 45 14.07 11.98 7.31
CA ALA A 45 13.43 11.16 8.32
C ALA A 45 14.24 11.12 9.62
N GLY A 46 15.57 11.00 9.54
CA GLY A 46 16.43 11.01 10.72
C GLY A 46 16.53 12.38 11.40
N CYS A 47 16.54 13.47 10.63
CA CYS A 47 16.72 14.83 11.15
C CYS A 47 15.42 15.47 11.66
N ALA A 48 14.29 15.25 10.99
CA ALA A 48 13.02 15.92 11.28
C ALA A 48 11.82 14.96 11.11
N PRO A 49 11.78 13.83 11.85
CA PRO A 49 10.80 12.77 11.62
C PRO A 49 9.34 13.22 11.77
N LEU A 50 9.03 14.03 12.78
CA LEU A 50 7.66 14.52 13.03
C LEU A 50 7.19 15.43 11.89
N TRP A 51 8.00 16.43 11.52
CA TRP A 51 7.68 17.35 10.42
C TRP A 51 7.53 16.62 9.10
N LEU A 52 8.44 15.68 8.79
CA LEU A 52 8.32 14.88 7.59
C LEU A 52 7.06 14.02 7.60
N SER A 53 6.66 13.47 8.76
CA SER A 53 5.44 12.66 8.86
C SER A 53 4.19 13.50 8.64
N VAL A 54 4.16 14.72 9.18
CA VAL A 54 3.05 15.66 8.95
C VAL A 54 2.98 16.07 7.49
N ALA A 55 4.11 16.50 6.91
CA ALA A 55 4.17 16.96 5.54
C ALA A 55 3.81 15.85 4.54
N THR A 56 4.30 14.62 4.75
CA THR A 56 4.04 13.50 3.84
C THR A 56 2.60 13.07 3.87
N VAL A 57 1.99 12.92 5.05
CA VAL A 57 0.56 12.58 5.17
C VAL A 57 -0.31 13.71 4.61
N PHE A 58 -0.06 14.96 5.01
CA PHE A 58 -0.81 16.12 4.49
C PHE A 58 -0.78 16.18 2.96
N ALA A 59 0.41 16.11 2.36
CA ALA A 59 0.56 16.31 0.93
C ALA A 59 0.13 15.09 0.11
N PHE A 60 0.38 13.88 0.61
CA PHE A 60 0.38 12.68 -0.24
C PHE A 60 -0.65 11.62 0.16
N ALA A 61 -1.30 11.71 1.32
CA ALA A 61 -2.31 10.73 1.76
C ALA A 61 -3.49 10.59 0.78
N GLY A 62 -4.08 11.71 0.36
CA GLY A 62 -5.13 11.69 -0.66
C GLY A 62 -4.61 11.25 -2.03
N PRO A 63 -3.59 11.93 -2.59
CA PRO A 63 -3.10 11.63 -3.93
C PRO A 63 -2.63 10.19 -4.13
N HIS A 64 -1.98 9.56 -3.14
CA HIS A 64 -1.48 8.20 -3.33
C HIS A 64 -2.63 7.20 -3.44
N ASN A 65 -3.65 7.30 -2.58
CA ASN A 65 -4.83 6.44 -2.63
C ASN A 65 -5.55 6.56 -3.97
N TRP A 66 -5.64 7.78 -4.49
CA TRP A 66 -6.24 8.00 -5.79
C TRP A 66 -5.39 7.41 -6.94
N ALA A 67 -4.07 7.57 -6.89
CA ALA A 67 -3.15 6.99 -7.87
C ALA A 67 -3.15 5.46 -7.83
N GLU A 68 -3.21 4.88 -6.64
CA GLU A 68 -3.31 3.45 -6.38
C GLU A 68 -4.64 2.87 -6.89
N LEU A 69 -5.78 3.46 -6.50
CA LEU A 69 -7.10 3.09 -7.01
C LEU A 69 -7.12 3.07 -8.54
N ARG A 70 -6.59 4.14 -9.15
CA ARG A 70 -6.48 4.25 -10.59
C ARG A 70 -5.63 3.13 -11.17
N PHE A 71 -4.47 2.85 -10.58
CA PHE A 71 -3.60 1.76 -11.01
C PHE A 71 -4.35 0.42 -10.96
N PHE A 72 -5.04 0.12 -9.87
CA PHE A 72 -5.83 -1.10 -9.72
C PHE A 72 -6.98 -1.23 -10.72
N ILE A 73 -7.71 -0.14 -10.98
CA ILE A 73 -8.75 -0.12 -12.02
C ILE A 73 -8.16 -0.49 -13.38
N THR A 74 -6.93 -0.03 -13.69
CA THR A 74 -6.28 -0.39 -14.97
C THR A 74 -5.95 -1.88 -15.10
N ARG A 75 -5.94 -2.62 -13.98
CA ARG A 75 -5.66 -4.06 -13.90
C ARG A 75 -6.91 -4.93 -13.80
N LEU A 76 -8.08 -4.31 -13.64
CA LEU A 76 -9.34 -5.05 -13.63
C LEU A 76 -9.66 -5.57 -15.04
N PRO A 77 -10.05 -6.85 -15.18
CA PRO A 77 -10.46 -7.38 -16.47
C PRO A 77 -11.82 -6.80 -16.87
N VAL A 78 -12.03 -6.58 -18.18
CA VAL A 78 -13.32 -6.13 -18.72
C VAL A 78 -14.44 -7.14 -18.42
N ARG A 79 -14.10 -8.44 -18.40
CA ARG A 79 -15.03 -9.51 -18.02
C ARG A 79 -14.39 -10.36 -16.94
N LEU A 80 -15.08 -10.48 -15.81
CA LEU A 80 -14.57 -11.23 -14.66
C LEU A 80 -14.46 -12.74 -14.92
N GLY A 81 -15.31 -13.31 -15.78
CA GLY A 81 -15.24 -14.71 -16.22
C GLY A 81 -15.07 -15.71 -15.07
N ARG A 82 -14.08 -16.60 -15.19
CA ARG A 82 -13.71 -17.58 -14.14
C ARG A 82 -13.15 -16.94 -12.86
N SER A 83 -12.71 -15.67 -12.91
CA SER A 83 -12.20 -14.94 -11.75
C SER A 83 -13.29 -14.22 -10.94
N ARG A 84 -14.59 -14.39 -11.26
CA ARG A 84 -15.70 -13.77 -10.53
C ARG A 84 -15.65 -14.05 -9.03
N GLY A 85 -15.49 -15.31 -8.64
CA GLY A 85 -15.41 -15.70 -7.22
C GLY A 85 -14.23 -15.06 -6.50
N PHE A 86 -13.08 -14.96 -7.17
CA PHE A 86 -11.89 -14.30 -6.62
C PHE A 86 -12.15 -12.81 -6.37
N PHE A 87 -12.67 -12.08 -7.36
CA PHE A 87 -12.93 -10.64 -7.22
C PHE A 87 -14.09 -10.34 -6.26
N ALA A 88 -15.11 -11.21 -6.19
CA ALA A 88 -16.17 -11.09 -5.20
C ALA A 88 -15.64 -11.27 -3.77
N LEU A 89 -14.83 -12.31 -3.52
CA LEU A 89 -14.18 -12.53 -2.23
C LEU A 89 -13.23 -11.37 -1.88
N ALA A 90 -12.48 -10.86 -2.86
CA ALA A 90 -11.59 -9.72 -2.66
C ALA A 90 -12.36 -8.46 -2.25
N ALA A 91 -13.41 -8.10 -3.01
CA ALA A 91 -14.22 -6.93 -2.70
C ALA A 91 -14.96 -7.07 -1.35
N ALA A 92 -15.51 -8.25 -1.07
CA ALA A 92 -16.19 -8.53 0.19
C ALA A 92 -15.24 -8.40 1.39
N GLY A 93 -14.01 -8.93 1.29
CA GLY A 93 -13.01 -8.79 2.35
C GLY A 93 -12.51 -7.36 2.53
N VAL A 94 -12.22 -6.64 1.44
CA VAL A 94 -11.82 -5.21 1.52
C VAL A 94 -12.89 -4.40 2.24
N VAL A 95 -14.16 -4.49 1.82
CA VAL A 95 -15.26 -3.74 2.44
C VAL A 95 -15.52 -4.21 3.87
N GLY A 96 -15.65 -5.52 4.08
CA GLY A 96 -15.99 -6.11 5.37
C GLY A 96 -14.92 -5.89 6.44
N LEU A 97 -13.64 -6.13 6.12
CA LEU A 97 -12.53 -5.94 7.06
C LEU A 97 -12.27 -4.46 7.31
N THR A 98 -12.41 -3.58 6.32
CA THR A 98 -12.34 -2.12 6.56
C THR A 98 -13.45 -1.66 7.49
N GLY A 99 -14.70 -2.10 7.25
CA GLY A 99 -15.82 -1.78 8.13
C GLY A 99 -15.63 -2.31 9.55
N ALA A 100 -15.13 -3.54 9.70
CA ALA A 100 -14.79 -4.11 11.00
C ALA A 100 -13.65 -3.35 11.70
N TYR A 101 -12.64 -2.90 10.95
CA TYR A 101 -11.55 -2.08 11.49
C TYR A 101 -12.05 -0.72 11.95
N ALA A 102 -12.93 -0.08 11.18
CA ALA A 102 -13.57 1.17 11.57
C ALA A 102 -14.42 1.01 12.83
N ALA A 103 -15.21 -0.07 12.93
CA ALA A 103 -15.96 -0.38 14.15
C ALA A 103 -15.04 -0.61 15.36
N LEU A 104 -13.90 -1.29 15.15
CA LEU A 104 -12.87 -1.47 16.17
C LEU A 104 -12.36 -0.10 16.65
N ALA A 105 -11.85 0.74 15.73
CA ALA A 105 -11.32 2.07 16.05
C ALA A 105 -12.33 2.98 16.75
N LEU A 106 -13.57 3.05 16.24
CA LEU A 106 -14.64 3.86 16.84
C LEU A 106 -15.05 3.33 18.22
N GLY A 107 -15.11 2.01 18.40
CA GLY A 107 -15.39 1.39 19.69
C GLY A 107 -14.30 1.70 20.73
N ALA A 108 -13.03 1.82 20.32
CA ALA A 108 -11.96 2.27 21.21
C ALA A 108 -12.13 3.71 21.65
N GLY A 109 -12.46 4.60 20.72
CA GLY A 109 -12.77 6.00 21.06
C GLY A 109 -13.97 6.14 22.00
N ALA A 110 -14.95 5.24 21.89
CA ALA A 110 -16.15 5.23 22.73
C ALA A 110 -15.99 4.46 24.05
N GLY A 111 -14.81 3.90 24.35
CA GLY A 111 -14.59 3.12 25.58
C GLY A 111 -15.37 1.80 25.65
N VAL A 112 -15.82 1.27 24.50
CA VAL A 112 -16.56 0.00 24.41
C VAL A 112 -15.68 -1.19 24.80
N TRP A 113 -14.38 -1.09 24.54
CA TRP A 113 -13.43 -2.15 24.81
C TRP A 113 -12.80 -1.96 26.19
N GLY A 114 -13.09 -2.87 27.13
CA GLY A 114 -12.34 -2.95 28.39
C GLY A 114 -10.88 -3.42 28.18
N GLU A 115 -10.09 -3.47 29.25
CA GLU A 115 -8.64 -3.73 29.20
C GLU A 115 -8.24 -5.01 28.43
N GLY A 116 -9.05 -6.08 28.48
CA GLY A 116 -8.85 -7.29 27.68
C GLY A 116 -9.60 -7.34 26.35
N GLY A 117 -10.69 -6.57 26.21
CA GLY A 117 -11.56 -6.59 25.05
C GLY A 117 -10.86 -6.09 23.78
N TRP A 118 -10.04 -5.06 23.92
CA TRP A 118 -9.30 -4.47 22.79
C TRP A 118 -8.30 -5.45 22.18
N TYR A 119 -7.60 -6.20 23.03
CA TYR A 119 -6.62 -7.21 22.62
C TYR A 119 -7.29 -8.33 21.82
N ALA A 120 -8.37 -8.89 22.37
CA ALA A 120 -9.12 -9.96 21.72
C ALA A 120 -9.75 -9.48 20.40
N ALA A 121 -10.33 -8.28 20.37
CA ALA A 121 -10.94 -7.73 19.17
C ALA A 121 -9.90 -7.49 18.05
N THR A 122 -8.70 -7.01 18.40
CA THR A 122 -7.58 -6.85 17.47
C THR A 122 -7.11 -8.21 16.93
N ALA A 123 -6.94 -9.21 17.81
CA ALA A 123 -6.52 -10.56 17.41
C ALA A 123 -7.55 -11.24 16.49
N LEU A 124 -8.85 -11.05 16.77
CA LEU A 124 -9.94 -11.54 15.92
C LEU A 124 -9.94 -10.87 14.56
N TRP A 125 -9.77 -9.54 14.50
CA TRP A 125 -9.68 -8.82 13.24
C TRP A 125 -8.49 -9.31 12.40
N ASN A 126 -7.30 -9.43 13.01
CA ASN A 126 -6.11 -9.98 12.34
C ASN A 126 -6.35 -11.41 11.84
N SER A 127 -7.00 -12.25 12.65
CA SER A 127 -7.34 -13.64 12.28
C SER A 127 -8.26 -13.69 11.06
N ALA A 128 -9.28 -12.83 11.03
CA ALA A 128 -10.19 -12.69 9.90
C ALA A 128 -9.46 -12.21 8.63
N ALA A 129 -8.54 -11.23 8.77
CA ALA A 129 -7.72 -10.75 7.67
C ALA A 129 -6.82 -11.86 7.10
N VAL A 130 -6.14 -12.64 7.94
CA VAL A 130 -5.31 -13.79 7.52
C VAL A 130 -6.17 -14.86 6.85
N ALA A 131 -7.31 -15.23 7.45
CA ALA A 131 -8.22 -16.21 6.86
C ALA A 131 -8.74 -15.78 5.48
N TRP A 132 -9.05 -14.49 5.32
CA TRP A 132 -9.43 -13.92 4.03
C TRP A 132 -8.31 -14.01 2.99
N VAL A 133 -7.06 -13.68 3.36
CA VAL A 133 -5.88 -13.83 2.48
C VAL A 133 -5.70 -15.30 2.05
N VAL A 134 -5.78 -16.24 2.98
CA VAL A 134 -5.70 -17.69 2.68
C VAL A 134 -6.83 -18.11 1.74
N GLY A 135 -8.04 -17.61 1.96
CA GLY A 135 -9.19 -17.83 1.08
C GLY A 135 -8.94 -17.32 -0.34
N LEU A 136 -8.37 -16.12 -0.49
CA LEU A 136 -7.98 -15.56 -1.79
C LEU A 136 -6.94 -16.44 -2.48
N VAL A 137 -5.92 -16.88 -1.77
CA VAL A 137 -4.88 -17.79 -2.30
C VAL A 137 -5.50 -19.10 -2.76
N ALA A 138 -6.38 -19.71 -1.96
CA ALA A 138 -7.06 -20.96 -2.30
C ALA A 138 -7.97 -20.82 -3.53
N VAL A 139 -8.78 -19.76 -3.61
CA VAL A 139 -9.62 -19.47 -4.79
C VAL A 139 -8.76 -19.21 -6.02
N ARG A 140 -7.67 -18.45 -5.88
CA ARG A 140 -6.72 -18.17 -6.98
C ARG A 140 -6.06 -19.44 -7.48
N GLY A 141 -5.56 -20.28 -6.58
CA GLY A 141 -4.88 -21.54 -6.88
C GLY A 141 -5.73 -22.48 -7.72
N ARG A 142 -7.05 -22.56 -7.46
CA ARG A 142 -8.01 -23.34 -8.26
C ARG A 142 -8.19 -22.85 -9.69
N THR A 143 -7.85 -21.59 -9.98
CA THR A 143 -8.00 -20.99 -11.31
C THR A 143 -6.72 -21.01 -12.16
N MET A 144 -5.57 -21.43 -11.60
CA MET A 144 -4.30 -21.48 -12.32
C MET A 144 -4.13 -22.81 -13.08
N ALA A 145 -3.55 -22.76 -14.28
CA ALA A 145 -3.43 -23.93 -15.17
C ALA A 145 -2.53 -25.05 -14.62
N ARG A 146 -1.57 -24.73 -13.73
CA ARG A 146 -0.69 -25.70 -13.06
C ARG A 146 -1.14 -25.97 -11.62
N GLY A 147 -2.44 -26.19 -11.42
CA GLY A 147 -3.08 -26.28 -10.10
C GLY A 147 -2.25 -27.06 -9.06
N GLY A 148 -2.08 -26.50 -7.86
CA GLY A 148 -1.58 -27.26 -6.70
C GLY A 148 -0.51 -26.62 -5.82
N GLY A 149 0.13 -25.51 -6.21
CA GLY A 149 1.29 -24.98 -5.47
C GLY A 149 1.03 -24.28 -4.12
N TRP A 150 -0.21 -24.26 -3.62
CA TRP A 150 -0.61 -23.37 -2.51
C TRP A 150 -1.10 -24.10 -1.25
N VAL A 151 -0.86 -25.42 -1.15
CA VAL A 151 -1.24 -26.20 0.04
C VAL A 151 -0.59 -25.63 1.32
N TRP A 152 0.58 -24.99 1.19
CA TRP A 152 1.27 -24.33 2.31
C TRP A 152 0.57 -23.07 2.84
N ALA A 153 -0.37 -22.48 2.09
CA ALA A 153 -1.04 -21.25 2.51
C ALA A 153 -1.87 -21.45 3.78
N LEU A 154 -2.48 -22.63 3.96
CA LEU A 154 -3.24 -22.95 5.16
C LEU A 154 -2.34 -23.09 6.41
N PRO A 155 -1.30 -23.95 6.46
CA PRO A 155 -0.43 -24.02 7.62
C PRO A 155 0.29 -22.70 7.90
N ALA A 156 0.70 -21.95 6.88
CA ALA A 156 1.26 -20.60 7.06
C ALA A 156 0.22 -19.64 7.66
N GLY A 157 -1.03 -19.68 7.18
CA GLY A 157 -2.13 -18.89 7.73
C GLY A 157 -2.41 -19.22 9.20
N CYS A 158 -2.46 -20.50 9.56
CA CYS A 158 -2.63 -20.94 10.95
C CYS A 158 -1.47 -20.46 11.84
N ALA A 159 -0.23 -20.53 11.35
CA ALA A 159 0.93 -20.01 12.07
C ALA A 159 0.83 -18.49 12.27
N LEU A 160 0.44 -17.74 11.25
CA LEU A 160 0.24 -16.28 11.34
C LEU A 160 -0.90 -15.91 12.31
N VAL A 161 -2.00 -16.67 12.33
CA VAL A 161 -3.06 -16.51 13.33
C VAL A 161 -2.49 -16.73 14.73
N GLY A 162 -1.75 -17.81 14.95
CA GLY A 162 -1.10 -18.08 16.23
C GLY A 162 -0.18 -16.93 16.68
N LEU A 163 0.67 -16.42 15.78
CA LEU A 163 1.52 -15.25 16.04
C LEU A 163 0.69 -14.00 16.37
N SER A 164 -0.42 -13.78 15.67
CA SER A 164 -1.31 -12.67 15.97
C SER A 164 -1.97 -12.79 17.35
N TRP A 165 -2.24 -13.99 17.86
CA TRP A 165 -2.79 -14.15 19.21
C TRP A 165 -1.74 -13.99 20.29
N LEU A 166 -0.48 -14.32 20.00
CA LEU A 166 0.67 -14.10 20.89
C LEU A 166 1.02 -12.61 21.00
N ALA A 167 0.90 -11.84 19.92
CA ALA A 167 1.20 -10.41 19.92
C ALA A 167 0.35 -9.63 18.89
N PRO A 168 -0.94 -9.34 19.15
CA PRO A 168 -1.85 -8.71 18.20
C PRO A 168 -1.40 -7.33 17.75
N TYR A 169 -0.92 -6.50 18.68
CA TYR A 169 -0.40 -5.17 18.37
C TYR A 169 0.94 -5.26 17.62
N GLY A 170 1.80 -6.21 18.00
CA GLY A 170 3.04 -6.47 17.27
C GLY A 170 2.79 -6.93 15.82
N PHE A 171 1.77 -7.76 15.62
CA PHE A 171 1.33 -8.21 14.30
C PHE A 171 0.79 -7.03 13.47
N ALA A 172 -0.07 -6.20 14.05
CA ALA A 172 -0.56 -4.98 13.39
C ALA A 172 0.58 -4.01 13.07
N LEU A 173 1.54 -3.83 13.98
CA LEU A 173 2.72 -3.00 13.77
C LEU A 173 3.60 -3.55 12.63
N ALA A 174 3.77 -4.87 12.56
CA ALA A 174 4.49 -5.50 11.45
C ALA A 174 3.82 -5.20 10.08
N LEU A 175 2.49 -5.11 10.02
CA LEU A 175 1.78 -4.67 8.81
C LEU A 175 2.04 -3.18 8.52
N VAL A 176 2.05 -2.32 9.54
CA VAL A 176 2.38 -0.89 9.39
C VAL A 176 3.77 -0.70 8.79
N TYR A 177 4.79 -1.45 9.24
CA TYR A 177 6.14 -1.37 8.63
C TYR A 177 6.29 -2.19 7.33
N GLY A 178 5.46 -3.21 7.13
CA GLY A 178 5.55 -4.12 5.99
C GLY A 178 4.86 -3.59 4.73
N HIS A 179 3.72 -2.91 4.87
CA HIS A 179 2.93 -2.44 3.72
C HIS A 179 3.69 -1.47 2.79
N PRO A 180 4.58 -0.57 3.26
CA PRO A 180 5.33 0.31 2.36
C PRO A 180 6.22 -0.47 1.38
N LEU A 181 6.69 -1.65 1.81
CA LEU A 181 7.53 -2.54 0.99
C LEU A 181 6.73 -3.20 -0.14
N VAL A 182 5.41 -3.34 -0.01
CA VAL A 182 4.54 -3.88 -1.05
C VAL A 182 4.52 -2.95 -2.27
N ALA A 183 4.51 -1.63 -2.06
CA ALA A 183 4.63 -0.68 -3.16
C ALA A 183 5.96 -0.86 -3.92
N LEU A 184 7.09 -1.02 -3.20
CA LEU A 184 8.39 -1.27 -3.82
C LEU A 184 8.39 -2.54 -4.70
N TRP A 185 7.67 -3.58 -4.27
CA TRP A 185 7.45 -4.78 -5.08
C TRP A 185 6.62 -4.45 -6.33
N PHE A 186 5.49 -3.74 -6.20
CA PHE A 186 4.66 -3.35 -7.34
C PHE A 186 5.47 -2.60 -8.39
N LEU A 187 6.35 -1.69 -7.97
CA LEU A 187 7.26 -0.99 -8.86
C LEU A 187 8.24 -1.93 -9.56
N ASP A 188 8.91 -2.85 -8.85
CA ASP A 188 9.81 -3.83 -9.50
C ASP A 188 9.09 -4.67 -10.55
N ARG A 189 7.89 -5.17 -10.21
CA ARG A 189 7.05 -5.93 -11.14
C ARG A 189 6.70 -5.11 -12.36
N GLN A 190 6.30 -3.85 -12.15
CA GLN A 190 5.93 -2.98 -13.25
C GLN A 190 7.12 -2.66 -14.16
N LEU A 191 8.28 -2.32 -13.58
CA LEU A 191 9.51 -2.06 -14.34
C LEU A 191 9.96 -3.28 -15.13
N ARG A 192 9.86 -4.50 -14.58
CA ARG A 192 10.18 -5.72 -15.34
C ARG A 192 9.31 -5.90 -16.59
N LEU A 193 8.04 -5.50 -16.50
CA LEU A 193 7.08 -5.63 -17.59
C LEU A 193 7.26 -4.56 -18.66
N THR A 194 7.53 -3.31 -18.27
CA THR A 194 7.50 -2.16 -19.20
C THR A 194 8.87 -1.55 -19.49
N ARG A 195 9.84 -1.66 -18.58
CA ARG A 195 11.13 -0.94 -18.60
C ARG A 195 12.27 -1.81 -18.03
N ARG A 196 12.59 -2.95 -18.67
CA ARG A 196 13.60 -3.92 -18.17
C ARG A 196 14.95 -3.30 -17.80
N GLY A 197 15.44 -2.31 -18.55
CA GLY A 197 16.68 -1.59 -18.24
C GLY A 197 16.60 -0.86 -16.89
N TRP A 198 15.50 -0.18 -16.60
CA TRP A 198 15.27 0.52 -15.33
C TRP A 198 15.12 -0.45 -14.16
N SER A 199 14.55 -1.64 -14.36
CA SER A 199 14.43 -2.65 -13.29
C SER A 199 15.79 -3.07 -12.72
N LYS A 200 16.85 -3.17 -13.55
CA LYS A 200 18.19 -3.47 -13.05
C LYS A 200 18.73 -2.35 -12.16
N ALA A 201 18.64 -1.10 -12.62
CA ALA A 201 19.06 0.06 -11.85
C ALA A 201 18.27 0.19 -10.54
N TYR A 202 16.95 0.01 -10.60
CA TYR A 202 16.07 0.01 -9.44
C TYR A 202 16.48 -1.01 -8.38
N ARG A 203 16.84 -2.24 -8.77
CA ARG A 203 17.27 -3.30 -7.85
C ARG A 203 18.59 -2.98 -7.16
N VAL A 204 19.52 -2.33 -7.87
CA VAL A 204 20.74 -1.82 -7.24
C VAL A 204 20.40 -0.77 -6.19
N CYS A 205 19.47 0.15 -6.49
CA CYS A 205 18.98 1.12 -5.50
C CYS A 205 18.26 0.45 -4.32
N LEU A 206 17.46 -0.59 -4.56
CA LEU A 206 16.79 -1.35 -3.51
C LEU A 206 17.78 -2.02 -2.55
N ALA A 207 18.97 -2.41 -3.03
CA ALA A 207 20.02 -2.93 -2.15
C ALA A 207 20.55 -1.88 -1.16
N LEU A 208 20.35 -0.58 -1.44
CA LEU A 208 20.68 0.51 -0.51
C LEU A 208 19.65 0.68 0.61
N LEU A 209 18.42 0.14 0.45
CA LEU A 209 17.38 0.25 1.47
C LEU A 209 17.78 -0.37 2.82
N PRO A 210 18.24 -1.64 2.90
CA PRO A 210 18.69 -2.21 4.18
C PRO A 210 19.89 -1.45 4.76
N LEU A 211 20.78 -0.91 3.92
CA LEU A 211 21.91 -0.09 4.38
C LEU A 211 21.44 1.23 5.01
N ALA A 212 20.47 1.91 4.38
CA ALA A 212 19.90 3.14 4.92
C ALA A 212 19.16 2.90 6.24
N LEU A 213 18.41 1.79 6.33
CA LEU A 213 17.77 1.37 7.58
C LEU A 213 18.80 1.08 8.68
N ALA A 214 19.84 0.31 8.37
CA ALA A 214 20.91 0.01 9.32
C ALA A 214 21.63 1.28 9.79
N LEU A 215 21.89 2.23 8.89
CA LEU A 215 22.50 3.52 9.22
C LEU A 215 21.59 4.38 10.11
N LEU A 216 20.29 4.46 9.80
CA LEU A 216 19.31 5.15 10.64
C LEU A 216 19.26 4.55 12.04
N TRP A 217 19.18 3.22 12.13
CA TRP A 217 19.15 2.49 13.39
C TRP A 217 20.41 2.69 14.20
N TRP A 218 21.57 2.56 13.58
CA TRP A 218 22.84 2.79 14.24
C TRP A 218 22.97 4.24 14.75
N ARG A 219 22.59 5.23 13.93
CA ARG A 219 22.72 6.65 14.28
C ARG A 219 21.76 7.09 15.38
N LEU A 220 20.56 6.50 15.44
CA LEU A 220 19.48 6.89 16.35
C LEU A 220 19.26 5.90 17.51
N ALA A 221 20.06 4.82 17.62
CA ALA A 221 19.91 3.84 18.71
C ALA A 221 19.97 4.46 20.11
N GLY A 222 20.77 5.52 20.28
CA GLY A 222 20.91 6.26 21.55
C GLY A 222 20.25 7.64 21.56
N SER A 223 19.41 7.97 20.57
CA SER A 223 18.75 9.28 20.55
C SER A 223 17.68 9.37 21.65
N ALA A 224 17.57 10.54 22.30
CA ALA A 224 16.47 10.81 23.20
C ALA A 224 15.12 10.58 22.49
N PRO A 225 14.07 10.11 23.21
CA PRO A 225 12.72 10.06 22.67
C PRO A 225 12.27 11.43 22.15
N LEU A 226 11.43 11.45 21.12
CA LEU A 226 10.83 12.69 20.64
C LEU A 226 9.94 13.28 21.73
N ALA A 227 9.93 14.61 21.84
CA ALA A 227 8.98 15.32 22.68
C ALA A 227 7.56 15.03 22.17
N GLU A 228 6.67 14.59 23.06
CA GLU A 228 5.28 14.28 22.76
C GLU A 228 4.39 15.53 22.96
N ASP A 229 4.89 16.67 22.51
CA ASP A 229 4.23 17.97 22.69
C ASP A 229 3.02 18.06 21.74
N GLY A 230 1.83 17.82 22.27
CA GLY A 230 0.55 17.96 21.56
C GLY A 230 0.00 16.66 20.96
N GLY A 231 -1.29 16.68 20.58
CA GLY A 231 -2.01 15.50 20.14
C GLY A 231 -1.48 14.91 18.83
N VAL A 232 -1.05 15.73 17.87
CA VAL A 232 -0.44 15.29 16.61
C VAL A 232 0.83 14.45 16.85
N ALA A 233 1.77 14.95 17.66
CA ALA A 233 3.02 14.25 17.95
C ALA A 233 2.75 12.91 18.63
N LEU A 234 1.86 12.90 19.63
CA LEU A 234 1.42 11.70 20.34
C LEU A 234 0.82 10.64 19.40
N ARG A 235 -0.03 11.05 18.45
CA ARG A 235 -0.61 10.14 17.44
C ARG A 235 0.45 9.55 16.52
N ILE A 236 1.44 10.35 16.11
CA ILE A 236 2.53 9.90 15.24
C ILE A 236 3.40 8.88 15.95
N VAL A 237 3.84 9.14 17.20
CA VAL A 237 4.70 8.21 17.95
C VAL A 237 3.97 6.90 18.26
N ARG A 238 2.67 6.95 18.62
CA ARG A 238 1.84 5.76 18.85
C ARG A 238 1.69 4.93 17.58
N HIS A 239 1.38 5.59 16.45
CA HIS A 239 1.28 4.90 15.16
C HIS A 239 2.60 4.23 14.74
N ALA A 240 3.74 4.84 15.07
CA ALA A 240 5.06 4.25 14.82
C ALA A 240 5.42 3.11 15.79
N GLY A 241 4.62 2.85 16.83
CA GLY A 241 4.79 1.71 17.74
C GLY A 241 5.20 2.06 19.17
N ALA A 242 5.11 3.33 19.57
CA ALA A 242 5.31 3.70 20.98
C ALA A 242 4.34 2.91 21.88
N GLY A 243 4.87 2.26 22.92
CA GLY A 243 4.12 1.38 23.82
C GLY A 243 4.00 -0.08 23.35
N ILE A 244 4.30 -0.39 22.09
CA ILE A 244 4.33 -1.78 21.57
C ILE A 244 5.75 -2.34 21.63
N VAL A 245 6.76 -1.53 21.29
CA VAL A 245 8.17 -1.92 21.31
C VAL A 245 8.89 -1.15 22.43
N PRO A 246 8.89 -1.68 23.67
CA PRO A 246 9.54 -1.01 24.78
C PRO A 246 11.05 -0.96 24.55
N ASN A 247 11.72 0.02 25.18
CA ASN A 247 13.17 0.22 25.11
C ASN A 247 13.72 0.65 23.74
N VAL A 248 12.86 1.03 22.79
CA VAL A 248 13.28 1.66 21.52
C VAL A 248 12.84 3.11 21.52
N SER A 249 13.76 4.02 21.19
CA SER A 249 13.48 5.46 21.14
C SER A 249 12.36 5.76 20.13
N THR A 250 11.39 6.60 20.53
CA THR A 250 10.31 7.04 19.64
C THR A 250 10.86 7.84 18.45
N HIS A 251 12.03 8.48 18.60
CA HIS A 251 12.75 9.12 17.48
C HIS A 251 13.08 8.08 16.41
N LEU A 252 13.70 6.97 16.79
CA LEU A 252 14.06 5.90 15.86
C LEU A 252 12.82 5.26 15.22
N LEU A 253 11.78 4.98 16.00
CA LEU A 253 10.53 4.40 15.49
C LEU A 253 9.89 5.31 14.43
N VAL A 254 9.64 6.59 14.77
CA VAL A 254 9.02 7.52 13.83
C VAL A 254 9.89 7.74 12.60
N SER A 255 11.22 7.85 12.76
CA SER A 255 12.16 7.99 11.63
C SER A 255 12.09 6.81 10.68
N THR A 256 12.08 5.59 11.23
CA THR A 256 11.98 4.37 10.42
C THR A 256 10.64 4.32 9.68
N HIS A 257 9.56 4.59 10.39
CA HIS A 257 8.21 4.59 9.83
C HIS A 257 8.08 5.61 8.68
N VAL A 258 8.39 6.88 8.95
CA VAL A 258 8.23 7.95 7.96
C VAL A 258 9.17 7.79 6.77
N PHE A 259 10.36 7.24 6.96
CA PHE A 259 11.27 6.92 5.86
C PHE A 259 10.61 5.94 4.88
N LEU A 260 10.07 4.83 5.39
CA LEU A 260 9.39 3.82 4.56
C LEU A 260 8.13 4.39 3.91
N GLU A 261 7.32 5.13 4.66
CA GLU A 261 6.10 5.78 4.15
C GLU A 261 6.41 6.77 3.02
N THR A 262 7.50 7.55 3.16
CA THR A 262 7.94 8.50 2.12
C THR A 262 8.31 7.76 0.82
N LEU A 263 8.98 6.62 0.92
CA LEU A 263 9.28 5.78 -0.24
C LEU A 263 8.01 5.19 -0.86
N HIS A 264 7.07 4.73 -0.04
CA HIS A 264 5.77 4.23 -0.49
C HIS A 264 5.00 5.27 -1.31
N TYR A 265 4.88 6.51 -0.81
CA TYR A 265 4.26 7.60 -1.58
C TYR A 265 5.03 7.93 -2.85
N GLY A 266 6.36 7.97 -2.79
CA GLY A 266 7.20 8.21 -3.98
C GLY A 266 6.97 7.15 -5.06
N VAL A 267 6.80 5.89 -4.68
CA VAL A 267 6.47 4.80 -5.61
C VAL A 267 5.11 5.02 -6.26
N TRP A 268 4.05 5.25 -5.48
CA TRP A 268 2.70 5.35 -6.03
C TRP A 268 2.48 6.62 -6.85
N LEU A 269 3.05 7.74 -6.44
CA LEU A 269 2.86 9.04 -7.11
C LEU A 269 3.80 9.26 -8.29
N VAL A 270 5.00 8.67 -8.25
CA VAL A 270 6.03 8.93 -9.27
C VAL A 270 6.48 7.64 -9.95
N GLY A 271 6.98 6.66 -9.19
CA GLY A 271 7.58 5.44 -9.73
C GLY A 271 6.64 4.66 -10.65
N VAL A 272 5.46 4.28 -10.16
CA VAL A 272 4.47 3.48 -10.90
C VAL A 272 3.93 4.23 -12.12
N PRO A 273 3.50 5.51 -12.03
CA PRO A 273 3.05 6.28 -13.21
C PRO A 273 4.12 6.39 -14.31
N LEU A 274 5.38 6.64 -13.93
CA LEU A 274 6.50 6.69 -14.88
C LEU A 274 6.74 5.31 -15.52
N ALA A 275 6.77 4.25 -14.72
CA ALA A 275 6.97 2.89 -15.20
C ALA A 275 5.82 2.43 -16.12
N ALA A 276 4.57 2.84 -15.84
CA ALA A 276 3.41 2.52 -16.68
C ALA A 276 3.33 3.33 -17.98
N GLY A 277 4.21 4.32 -18.19
CA GLY A 277 4.20 5.15 -19.40
C GLY A 277 2.98 6.08 -19.50
N VAL A 278 2.27 6.28 -18.37
CA VAL A 278 1.14 7.21 -18.28
C VAL A 278 1.63 8.64 -17.99
N GLY A 279 2.92 8.78 -17.64
CA GLY A 279 3.54 10.03 -17.24
C GLY A 279 2.92 10.59 -15.96
N LEU A 280 3.15 11.87 -15.69
CA LEU A 280 2.55 12.61 -14.57
C LEU A 280 1.18 13.21 -14.92
N ALA A 281 0.44 12.61 -15.87
CA ALA A 281 -0.91 13.03 -16.25
C ALA A 281 -1.99 12.04 -15.77
N PRO A 282 -2.11 11.80 -14.45
CA PRO A 282 -2.99 10.77 -13.91
C PRO A 282 -4.48 11.05 -14.20
N TRP A 283 -4.89 12.28 -14.50
CA TRP A 283 -6.27 12.63 -14.86
C TRP A 283 -6.73 12.05 -16.22
N ARG A 284 -5.83 11.54 -17.08
CA ARG A 284 -6.20 11.01 -18.40
C ARG A 284 -6.90 9.64 -18.30
N ALA A 285 -8.22 9.66 -18.09
CA ALA A 285 -9.06 8.46 -18.01
C ALA A 285 -9.01 7.58 -19.27
N ALA A 286 -8.68 8.17 -20.43
CA ALA A 286 -8.53 7.43 -21.69
C ALA A 286 -7.42 6.36 -21.64
N THR A 287 -6.47 6.44 -20.70
CA THR A 287 -5.43 5.43 -20.53
C THR A 287 -5.92 4.19 -19.75
N VAL A 288 -7.14 4.22 -19.20
CA VAL A 288 -7.73 3.10 -18.48
C VAL A 288 -8.44 2.16 -19.46
N PRO A 289 -8.07 0.86 -19.54
CA PRO A 289 -8.68 -0.09 -20.48
C PRO A 289 -10.21 -0.20 -20.38
N LEU A 290 -10.75 -0.17 -19.17
CA LEU A 290 -12.19 -0.20 -18.90
C LEU A 290 -12.95 1.02 -19.44
N VAL A 291 -12.27 2.14 -19.69
CA VAL A 291 -12.87 3.33 -20.30
C VAL A 291 -12.88 3.22 -21.83
N ARG A 292 -11.86 2.59 -22.43
CA ARG A 292 -11.72 2.47 -23.88
C ARG A 292 -12.58 1.35 -24.48
N HIS A 293 -12.82 0.29 -23.70
CA HIS A 293 -13.46 -0.91 -24.21
C HIS A 293 -14.99 -0.73 -24.33
N ARG A 294 -15.60 -1.13 -25.46
CA ARG A 294 -17.06 -0.99 -25.71
C ARG A 294 -17.94 -1.66 -24.63
N ARG A 295 -17.48 -2.79 -24.10
CA ARG A 295 -18.13 -3.54 -23.01
C ARG A 295 -17.63 -3.16 -21.61
N GLY A 296 -16.81 -2.13 -21.50
CA GLY A 296 -16.35 -1.61 -20.22
C GLY A 296 -17.43 -0.74 -19.55
N TRP A 297 -17.04 -0.05 -18.48
CA TRP A 297 -17.94 0.81 -17.70
C TRP A 297 -17.38 2.25 -17.64
N PRO A 298 -17.25 2.93 -18.80
CA PRO A 298 -16.54 4.21 -18.88
C PRO A 298 -17.13 5.30 -17.98
N ARG A 299 -18.47 5.36 -17.85
CA ARG A 299 -19.14 6.33 -16.98
C ARG A 299 -18.82 6.08 -15.52
N THR A 300 -18.94 4.83 -15.05
CA THR A 300 -18.62 4.43 -13.68
C THR A 300 -17.16 4.69 -13.34
N ILE A 301 -16.23 4.33 -14.23
CA ILE A 301 -14.80 4.56 -13.98
C ILE A 301 -14.46 6.06 -13.94
N ARG A 302 -15.02 6.87 -14.85
CA ARG A 302 -14.81 8.32 -14.81
C ARG A 302 -15.40 8.93 -13.54
N ALA A 303 -16.61 8.53 -13.15
CA ALA A 303 -17.24 8.98 -11.92
C ALA A 303 -16.41 8.60 -10.69
N LEU A 304 -15.90 7.37 -10.63
CA LEU A 304 -15.05 6.89 -9.54
C LEU A 304 -13.73 7.68 -9.45
N LEU A 305 -13.07 7.93 -10.59
CA LEU A 305 -11.84 8.73 -10.61
C LEU A 305 -12.09 10.19 -10.25
N ALA A 306 -13.21 10.78 -10.70
CA ALA A 306 -13.60 12.14 -10.36
C ALA A 306 -13.93 12.26 -8.86
N ALA A 307 -14.72 11.33 -8.32
CA ALA A 307 -15.05 11.26 -6.90
C ALA A 307 -13.79 11.09 -6.04
N GLY A 308 -12.86 10.22 -6.44
CA GLY A 308 -11.58 10.09 -5.76
C GLY A 308 -10.75 11.38 -5.79
N GLY A 309 -10.72 12.10 -6.92
CA GLY A 309 -10.05 13.40 -7.01
C GLY A 309 -10.69 14.48 -6.13
N LEU A 310 -12.02 14.53 -6.06
CA LEU A 310 -12.74 15.42 -5.14
C LEU A 310 -12.46 15.05 -3.68
N LEU A 311 -12.37 13.77 -3.35
CA LEU A 311 -12.00 13.30 -2.01
C LEU A 311 -10.59 13.73 -1.63
N VAL A 312 -9.64 13.76 -2.57
CA VAL A 312 -8.30 14.33 -2.31
C VAL A 312 -8.37 15.80 -1.92
N LEU A 313 -9.14 16.61 -2.66
CA LEU A 313 -9.31 18.03 -2.32
C LEU A 313 -9.98 18.21 -0.96
N LEU A 314 -11.02 17.41 -0.68
CA LEU A 314 -11.69 17.41 0.61
C LEU A 314 -10.73 17.06 1.73
N LEU A 315 -9.90 16.01 1.56
CA LEU A 315 -8.90 15.61 2.54
C LEU A 315 -7.90 16.74 2.83
N TRP A 316 -7.42 17.46 1.81
CA TRP A 316 -6.54 18.61 2.03
C TRP A 316 -7.22 19.73 2.82
N LEU A 317 -8.47 20.06 2.49
CA LEU A 317 -9.24 21.06 3.23
C LEU A 317 -9.45 20.62 4.69
N CYS A 318 -9.81 19.35 4.91
CA CYS A 318 -9.99 18.79 6.25
C CYS A 318 -8.68 18.78 7.04
N PHE A 319 -7.55 18.36 6.44
CA PHE A 319 -6.24 18.41 7.10
C PHE A 319 -5.79 19.83 7.43
N ALA A 320 -6.14 20.82 6.60
CA ALA A 320 -5.85 22.22 6.87
C ALA A 320 -6.71 22.79 8.01
N ALA A 321 -7.94 22.29 8.17
CA ALA A 321 -8.86 22.74 9.21
C ALA A 321 -8.65 22.03 10.56
N ASP A 322 -8.50 20.71 10.55
CA ASP A 322 -8.28 19.87 11.73
C ASP A 322 -7.45 18.65 11.34
N TYR A 323 -6.13 18.78 11.52
CA TYR A 323 -5.19 17.73 11.14
C TYR A 323 -5.38 16.45 11.97
N GLU A 324 -5.67 16.57 13.27
CA GLU A 324 -5.75 15.43 14.19
C GLU A 324 -6.94 14.53 13.88
N THR A 325 -8.14 15.11 13.84
CA THR A 325 -9.37 14.36 13.56
C THR A 325 -9.33 13.79 12.14
N THR A 326 -8.86 14.59 11.18
CA THR A 326 -8.74 14.12 9.79
C THR A 326 -7.76 12.97 9.67
N ARG A 327 -6.63 13.00 10.40
CA ARG A 327 -5.65 11.91 10.43
C ARG A 327 -6.28 10.63 10.95
N ASP A 328 -6.98 10.67 12.08
CA ASP A 328 -7.60 9.48 12.67
C ASP A 328 -8.62 8.84 11.73
N LEU A 329 -9.52 9.67 11.16
CA LEU A 329 -10.52 9.22 10.20
C LEU A 329 -9.85 8.65 8.95
N TYR A 330 -8.85 9.35 8.42
CA TYR A 330 -8.10 8.93 7.26
C TYR A 330 -7.47 7.54 7.48
N PHE A 331 -6.68 7.34 8.55
CA PHE A 331 -6.02 6.06 8.81
C PHE A 331 -7.01 4.92 9.12
N THR A 332 -8.19 5.26 9.65
CA THR A 332 -9.27 4.29 9.84
C THR A 332 -9.76 3.71 8.50
N PHE A 333 -9.98 4.58 7.51
CA PHE A 333 -10.44 4.15 6.18
C PHE A 333 -9.31 3.76 5.23
N ALA A 334 -8.08 4.19 5.49
CA ALA A 334 -6.89 3.81 4.73
C ALA A 334 -6.66 2.28 4.74
N MET A 335 -7.19 1.57 5.74
CA MET A 335 -7.19 0.11 5.72
C MET A 335 -7.74 -0.49 4.41
N ALA A 336 -8.66 0.20 3.73
CA ALA A 336 -9.20 -0.24 2.45
C ALA A 336 -8.14 -0.39 1.36
N HIS A 337 -7.18 0.54 1.24
CA HIS A 337 -6.18 0.48 0.18
C HIS A 337 -5.13 -0.61 0.49
N VAL A 338 -4.67 -0.70 1.75
CA VAL A 338 -3.79 -1.77 2.23
C VAL A 338 -4.38 -3.15 1.94
N LEU A 339 -5.67 -3.34 2.24
CA LEU A 339 -6.35 -4.60 1.90
C LEU A 339 -6.48 -4.78 0.39
N ALA A 340 -6.78 -3.72 -0.37
CA ALA A 340 -6.88 -3.80 -1.82
C ALA A 340 -5.58 -4.23 -2.49
N GLU A 341 -4.40 -3.93 -1.94
CA GLU A 341 -3.11 -4.39 -2.47
C GLU A 341 -3.01 -5.92 -2.57
N VAL A 342 -3.54 -6.65 -1.58
CA VAL A 342 -3.43 -8.12 -1.47
C VAL A 342 -3.91 -8.86 -2.72
N PRO A 343 -5.17 -8.72 -3.19
CA PRO A 343 -5.64 -9.42 -4.39
C PRO A 343 -4.86 -9.05 -5.65
N PHE A 344 -4.36 -7.82 -5.77
CA PHE A 344 -3.53 -7.43 -6.90
C PHE A 344 -2.13 -8.04 -6.82
N LEU A 345 -1.53 -8.09 -5.62
CA LEU A 345 -0.26 -8.75 -5.37
C LEU A 345 -0.34 -10.24 -5.69
N LEU A 346 -1.38 -10.94 -5.24
CA LEU A 346 -1.62 -12.36 -5.55
C LEU A 346 -1.78 -12.64 -7.04
N ARG A 347 -2.24 -11.65 -7.82
CA ARG A 347 -2.29 -11.77 -9.28
C ARG A 347 -0.93 -11.57 -9.94
N THR A 348 0.05 -10.95 -9.27
CA THR A 348 1.44 -10.79 -9.78
C THR A 348 2.26 -12.08 -9.68
N LEU A 349 1.83 -13.02 -8.83
CA LEU A 349 2.46 -14.32 -8.58
C LEU A 349 2.02 -15.36 -9.63
#